data_AF-A0A1W9X093-F1
#
_entry.id   AF-A0A1W9X093-F1
#
_cell.length_a   1.000
_cell.length_b   1.000
_cell.length_c   1.000
_cell.angle_alpha   90.00
_cell.angle_beta   90.00
_cell.angle_gamma   90.00
#
_symmetry.space_group_name_H-M   'P 1'
#
loop_
_entity.id
_entity.type
_entity.pdbx_description
1 polymer ?
#
loop_
_entity_poly.entity_id
_entity_poly.type
_entity_poly.pdbx_seq_one_letter_code
_entity_poly.pdbx_strand_id
1 'polypeptide(L)'
;MLKTIKGFSITTLTLLAFSQSGMAREFADIYTECGLGAIIAPTNRAVAAVTNVTWDSGTTAIISNLSSPDTCNGGQEKVASFIYNSYDVLEKDLASGSGRYLDSLMELAGYESQAPQKLEVLRNGFAKIVANPSYVDQNRFEKAEALYDLVVNI
;
A
#
# COMPACT_ATOMS: atom_id res chain seq x y z
N MET A 1 29.91 8.58 65.09
CA MET A 1 30.82 8.98 64.00
C MET A 1 30.56 8.11 62.78
N LEU A 2 30.41 8.75 61.61
CA LEU A 2 30.41 8.22 60.23
C LEU A 2 29.27 7.28 59.74
N LYS A 3 28.26 7.94 59.14
CA LYS A 3 27.46 7.51 57.97
C LYS A 3 28.37 7.26 56.76
N THR A 4 28.15 6.15 56.03
CA THR A 4 27.75 6.08 54.60
C THR A 4 27.98 4.66 54.06
N ILE A 5 26.89 3.96 53.74
CA ILE A 5 26.86 2.66 53.06
C ILE A 5 27.00 2.90 51.55
N LYS A 6 27.91 2.16 50.90
CA LYS A 6 28.16 2.17 49.45
C LYS A 6 26.86 1.91 48.67
N GLY A 7 26.40 2.91 47.93
CA GLY A 7 25.32 2.76 46.96
C GLY A 7 25.80 1.98 45.75
N PHE A 8 25.22 0.81 45.53
CA PHE A 8 25.36 0.00 44.33
C PHE A 8 24.47 0.64 43.25
N SER A 9 25.06 1.33 42.27
CA SER A 9 24.31 1.83 41.11
C SER A 9 23.93 0.66 40.22
N ILE A 10 22.64 0.29 40.25
CA ILE A 10 22.03 -0.60 39.26
C ILE A 10 21.53 0.31 38.13
N THR A 11 22.34 0.48 37.09
CA THR A 11 21.93 1.14 35.84
C THR A 11 21.12 0.14 35.04
N THR A 12 19.80 0.17 35.21
CA THR A 12 18.85 -0.60 34.39
C THR A 12 18.86 -0.01 32.97
N LEU A 13 19.50 -0.70 32.02
CA LEU A 13 19.51 -0.34 30.62
C LEU A 13 18.15 -0.69 30.01
N THR A 14 17.23 0.27 30.01
CA THR A 14 15.95 0.18 29.32
C THR A 14 16.20 0.10 27.80
N LEU A 15 16.08 -1.10 27.21
CA LEU A 15 15.99 -1.25 25.77
C LEU A 15 14.69 -0.58 25.30
N LEU A 16 14.82 0.58 24.67
CA LEU A 16 13.75 1.14 23.82
C LEU A 16 13.60 0.20 22.62
N ALA A 17 12.60 -0.67 22.68
CA ALA A 17 12.11 -1.36 21.50
C ALA A 17 11.54 -0.30 20.56
N PHE A 18 12.33 0.13 19.57
CA PHE A 18 11.79 0.83 18.42
C PHE A 18 10.88 -0.16 17.70
N SER A 19 9.57 -0.01 17.87
CA SER A 19 8.61 -0.57 16.95
C SER A 19 8.90 0.03 15.58
N GLN A 20 9.61 -0.71 14.72
CA GLN A 20 9.61 -0.41 13.29
C GLN A 20 8.16 -0.56 12.83
N SER A 21 7.45 0.57 12.73
CA SER A 21 6.34 0.68 11.81
C SER A 21 6.89 0.26 10.46
N GLY A 22 6.46 -0.92 9.96
CA GLY A 22 6.72 -1.30 8.58
C GLY A 22 6.21 -0.15 7.72
N MET A 23 7.13 0.59 7.10
CA MET A 23 6.77 1.66 6.17
C MET A 23 6.07 0.94 5.01
N ALA A 24 4.74 0.95 5.00
CA ALA A 24 3.97 0.45 3.87
C ALA A 24 4.43 1.25 2.66
N ARG A 25 4.95 0.55 1.65
CA ARG A 25 5.48 1.16 0.45
C ARG A 25 4.36 1.78 -0.38
N GLU A 26 4.61 2.96 -0.92
CA GLU A 26 3.65 3.67 -1.76
C GLU A 26 3.41 2.88 -3.06
N PHE A 27 2.18 2.87 -3.56
CA PHE A 27 1.81 2.16 -4.79
C PHE A 27 2.76 2.49 -5.94
N ALA A 28 3.13 3.77 -6.07
CA ALA A 28 4.07 4.25 -7.09
C ALA A 28 5.47 3.64 -6.98
N ASP A 29 5.96 3.33 -5.79
CA ASP A 29 7.33 2.83 -5.63
C ASP A 29 7.50 1.45 -6.30
N ILE A 30 6.48 0.60 -6.27
CA ILE A 30 6.49 -0.70 -6.97
C ILE A 30 6.65 -0.48 -8.49
N TYR A 31 5.94 0.48 -9.06
CA TYR A 31 5.99 0.76 -10.49
C TYR A 31 7.24 1.54 -10.91
N THR A 32 7.95 2.16 -9.98
CA THR A 32 9.13 2.99 -10.29
C THR A 32 10.46 2.27 -10.04
N GLU A 33 10.49 1.31 -9.12
CA GLU A 33 11.74 0.65 -8.70
C GLU A 33 11.77 -0.85 -9.05
N CYS A 34 10.67 -1.41 -9.55
CA CYS A 34 10.59 -2.81 -9.97
C CYS A 34 10.20 -2.95 -11.44
N GLY A 35 10.44 -4.13 -12.01
CA GLY A 35 10.01 -4.47 -13.36
C GLY A 35 10.83 -3.83 -14.48
N LEU A 36 10.28 -3.92 -15.70
CA LEU A 36 10.94 -3.50 -16.92
C LEU A 36 11.24 -1.98 -16.93
N GLY A 37 10.32 -1.18 -16.39
CA GLY A 37 10.48 0.27 -16.30
C GLY A 37 11.70 0.69 -15.47
N ALA A 38 11.96 0.03 -14.35
CA ALA A 38 13.12 0.30 -13.51
C ALA A 38 14.44 -0.09 -14.20
N ILE A 39 14.41 -1.06 -15.13
CA ILE A 39 15.58 -1.45 -15.94
C ILE A 39 15.83 -0.45 -17.07
N ILE A 40 14.77 -0.03 -17.77
CA ILE A 40 14.87 0.88 -18.93
C ILE A 40 15.18 2.32 -18.49
N ALA A 41 14.62 2.75 -17.36
CA ALA A 41 14.75 4.11 -16.86
C ALA A 41 15.15 4.15 -15.36
N PRO A 42 16.34 3.64 -15.01
CA PRO A 42 16.76 3.45 -13.62
C PRO A 42 16.92 4.75 -12.81
N THR A 43 17.06 5.89 -13.49
CA THR A 43 17.21 7.21 -12.86
C THR A 43 16.01 8.12 -13.06
N ASN A 44 14.98 7.67 -13.77
CA ASN A 44 13.78 8.46 -14.05
C ASN A 44 12.52 7.68 -13.65
N ARG A 45 12.07 7.93 -12.41
CA ARG A 45 10.91 7.26 -11.81
C ARG A 45 9.65 7.39 -12.67
N ALA A 46 9.36 8.59 -13.20
CA ALA A 46 8.16 8.80 -14.01
C ALA A 46 8.18 7.95 -15.28
N VAL A 47 9.32 7.87 -15.97
CA VAL A 47 9.46 7.01 -17.16
C VAL A 47 9.38 5.54 -16.77
N ALA A 48 9.99 5.12 -15.66
CA ALA A 48 9.87 3.75 -15.16
C ALA A 48 8.41 3.35 -14.89
N ALA A 49 7.65 4.20 -14.18
CA ALA A 49 6.23 3.97 -13.91
C ALA A 49 5.41 3.87 -15.20
N VAL A 50 5.56 4.84 -16.10
CA VAL A 50 4.86 4.85 -17.39
C VAL A 50 5.19 3.62 -18.22
N THR A 51 6.46 3.21 -18.27
CA THR A 51 6.89 2.02 -19.00
C THR A 51 6.26 0.75 -18.43
N ASN A 52 6.28 0.56 -17.10
CA ASN A 52 5.66 -0.59 -16.47
C ASN A 52 4.14 -0.62 -16.71
N VAL A 53 3.47 0.53 -16.54
CA VAL A 53 2.03 0.66 -16.83
C VAL A 53 1.71 0.37 -18.30
N THR A 54 2.49 0.91 -19.23
CA THR A 54 2.21 0.80 -20.68
C THR A 54 2.53 -0.59 -21.23
N TRP A 55 3.58 -1.25 -20.73
CA TRP A 55 4.01 -2.55 -21.22
C TRP A 55 2.99 -3.64 -20.91
N ASP A 56 2.61 -3.75 -19.64
CA ASP A 56 1.74 -4.83 -19.17
C ASP A 56 0.92 -4.45 -17.95
N SER A 57 0.53 -3.18 -17.83
CA SER A 57 -0.21 -2.68 -16.67
C SER A 57 0.51 -2.95 -15.34
N GLY A 58 1.85 -3.01 -15.38
CA GLY A 58 2.72 -3.24 -14.24
C GLY A 58 2.77 -4.67 -13.75
N THR A 59 2.16 -5.65 -14.44
CA THR A 59 2.22 -7.05 -13.96
C THR A 59 3.66 -7.54 -13.82
N THR A 60 4.57 -7.10 -14.68
CA THR A 60 6.00 -7.40 -14.58
C THR A 60 6.62 -6.74 -13.36
N ALA A 61 6.31 -5.48 -13.06
CA ALA A 61 6.81 -4.80 -11.86
C ALA A 61 6.34 -5.50 -10.58
N ILE A 62 5.06 -5.89 -10.53
CA ILE A 62 4.47 -6.65 -9.43
C ILE A 62 5.11 -8.04 -9.31
N ILE A 63 5.26 -8.78 -10.41
CA ILE A 63 5.90 -10.10 -10.39
C ILE A 63 7.37 -9.99 -9.96
N SER A 64 8.12 -9.00 -10.46
CA SER A 64 9.51 -8.77 -10.06
C SER A 64 9.63 -8.48 -8.57
N ASN A 65 8.70 -7.71 -8.01
CA ASN A 65 8.67 -7.43 -6.59
C ASN A 65 8.32 -8.69 -5.77
N LEU A 66 7.43 -9.56 -6.26
CA LEU A 66 7.14 -10.85 -5.63
C LEU A 66 8.31 -11.84 -5.73
N SER A 67 9.03 -11.87 -6.85
CA SER A 67 10.13 -12.80 -7.08
C SER A 67 11.45 -12.36 -6.45
N SER A 68 11.60 -11.07 -6.16
CA SER A 68 12.84 -10.47 -5.68
C SER A 68 12.60 -9.41 -4.60
N PRO A 69 11.91 -9.75 -3.50
CA PRO A 69 11.50 -8.78 -2.48
C PRO A 69 12.68 -8.09 -1.78
N ASP A 70 13.85 -8.73 -1.70
CA ASP A 70 15.06 -8.13 -1.14
C ASP A 70 15.69 -7.06 -2.07
N THR A 71 15.37 -7.13 -3.37
CA THR A 71 15.80 -6.15 -4.38
C THR A 71 14.71 -5.11 -4.64
N CYS A 72 13.46 -5.45 -4.30
CA CYS A 72 12.25 -4.68 -4.49
C CYS A 72 11.48 -4.67 -3.15
N ASN A 73 11.84 -3.75 -2.24
CA ASN A 73 11.32 -3.64 -0.86
C ASN A 73 9.78 -3.87 -0.76
N GLY A 74 9.32 -5.09 -0.52
CA GLY A 74 7.93 -5.51 -0.84
C GLY A 74 6.91 -5.60 0.32
N GLY A 75 5.68 -6.02 -0.01
CA GLY A 75 4.63 -6.48 0.91
C GLY A 75 3.16 -6.37 0.43
N GLN A 76 2.81 -5.52 -0.54
CA GLN A 76 1.40 -5.16 -0.85
C GLN A 76 1.05 -5.12 -2.35
N GLU A 77 1.87 -5.80 -3.17
CA GLU A 77 1.83 -5.72 -4.63
C GLU A 77 0.59 -6.38 -5.23
N LYS A 78 0.09 -7.43 -4.57
CA LYS A 78 -1.13 -8.13 -5.02
C LYS A 78 -2.36 -7.24 -4.86
N VAL A 79 -2.44 -6.49 -3.77
CA VAL A 79 -3.51 -5.51 -3.52
C VAL A 79 -3.41 -4.38 -4.54
N ALA A 80 -2.22 -3.80 -4.70
CA ALA A 80 -1.91 -2.80 -5.72
C ALA A 80 -2.34 -3.25 -7.14
N SER A 81 -1.85 -4.40 -7.59
CA SER A 81 -2.18 -4.97 -8.90
C SER A 81 -3.67 -5.19 -9.08
N PHE A 82 -4.32 -5.76 -8.06
CA PHE A 82 -5.74 -6.05 -8.11
C PHE A 82 -6.55 -4.76 -8.24
N ILE A 83 -6.27 -3.75 -7.43
CA ILE A 83 -6.93 -2.43 -7.47
C ILE A 83 -6.75 -1.80 -8.85
N TYR A 84 -5.51 -1.71 -9.35
CA TYR A 84 -5.25 -1.09 -10.64
C TYR A 84 -5.97 -1.81 -11.78
N ASN A 85 -5.91 -3.14 -11.83
CA ASN A 85 -6.48 -3.92 -12.94
C ASN A 85 -8.00 -4.04 -12.90
N SER A 86 -8.62 -3.93 -11.72
CA SER A 86 -10.07 -4.08 -11.54
C SER A 86 -10.82 -2.80 -11.19
N TYR A 87 -10.15 -1.64 -11.24
CA TYR A 87 -10.68 -0.35 -10.79
C TYR A 87 -12.12 -0.06 -11.22
N ASP A 88 -12.42 -0.16 -12.51
CA ASP A 88 -13.75 0.19 -13.07
C ASP A 88 -14.89 -0.69 -12.53
N VAL A 89 -14.59 -1.91 -12.08
CA VAL A 89 -15.55 -2.82 -11.45
C VAL A 89 -15.57 -2.61 -9.94
N LEU A 90 -14.40 -2.40 -9.33
CA LEU A 90 -14.27 -2.06 -7.92
C LEU A 90 -15.04 -0.79 -7.55
N GLU A 91 -14.99 0.25 -8.39
CA GLU A 91 -15.74 1.49 -8.17
C GLU A 91 -17.24 1.21 -8.05
N LYS A 92 -17.78 0.30 -8.87
CA LYS A 92 -19.20 -0.08 -8.83
C LYS A 92 -19.54 -0.89 -7.59
N ASP A 93 -18.70 -1.87 -7.24
CA ASP A 93 -18.89 -2.69 -6.04
C ASP A 93 -18.76 -1.84 -4.76
N LEU A 94 -17.82 -0.89 -4.75
CA LEU A 94 -17.63 0.11 -3.69
C LEU A 94 -18.73 1.17 -3.68
N ALA A 95 -19.49 1.38 -4.75
CA ALA A 95 -20.70 2.20 -4.70
C ALA A 95 -21.89 1.40 -4.17
N SER A 96 -22.07 0.15 -4.61
CA SER A 96 -23.21 -0.71 -4.27
C SER A 96 -23.19 -1.26 -2.84
N GLY A 97 -22.01 -1.49 -2.26
CA GLY A 97 -21.85 -2.07 -0.91
C GLY A 97 -21.51 -3.54 -0.91
N SER A 98 -21.50 -4.15 -2.08
CA SER A 98 -21.32 -5.58 -2.23
C SER A 98 -20.91 -5.89 -3.65
N GLY A 99 -20.06 -6.90 -3.80
CA GLY A 99 -19.73 -7.40 -5.11
C GLY A 99 -18.46 -8.21 -5.07
N ARG A 100 -18.32 -9.06 -6.07
CA ARG A 100 -17.31 -10.12 -6.06
C ARG A 100 -15.88 -9.57 -6.06
N TYR A 101 -15.66 -8.39 -6.66
CA TYR A 101 -14.33 -7.76 -6.67
C TYR A 101 -14.04 -7.05 -5.35
N LEU A 102 -15.06 -6.46 -4.73
CA LEU A 102 -14.92 -5.91 -3.39
C LEU A 102 -14.62 -7.00 -2.35
N ASP A 103 -15.30 -8.14 -2.43
CA ASP A 103 -15.02 -9.29 -1.56
C ASP A 103 -13.57 -9.77 -1.73
N SER A 104 -13.10 -9.91 -2.97
CA SER A 104 -11.70 -10.24 -3.26
C SER A 104 -10.71 -9.20 -2.75
N LEU A 105 -11.04 -7.90 -2.85
CA LEU A 105 -10.20 -6.84 -2.30
C LEU A 105 -10.07 -6.96 -0.78
N MET A 106 -11.18 -7.19 -0.08
CA MET A 106 -11.20 -7.34 1.37
C MET A 106 -10.42 -8.57 1.84
N GLU A 107 -10.49 -9.67 1.09
CA GLU A 107 -9.68 -10.88 1.32
C GLU A 107 -8.19 -10.59 1.11
N LEU A 108 -7.82 -10.00 -0.04
CA LEU A 108 -6.43 -9.67 -0.38
C LEU A 108 -5.82 -8.66 0.61
N ALA A 109 -6.62 -7.75 1.15
CA ALA A 109 -6.21 -6.79 2.16
C ALA A 109 -6.22 -7.34 3.60
N GLY A 110 -6.70 -8.57 3.81
CA GLY A 110 -6.71 -9.24 5.11
C GLY A 110 -7.76 -8.72 6.10
N TYR A 111 -8.89 -8.20 5.62
CA TYR A 111 -9.95 -7.60 6.46
C TYR A 111 -11.02 -8.57 6.96
N GLU A 112 -10.90 -9.86 6.66
CA GLU A 112 -11.94 -10.88 6.93
C GLU A 112 -12.43 -10.87 8.39
N SER A 113 -11.51 -10.71 9.36
CA SER A 113 -11.83 -10.71 10.80
C SER A 113 -12.63 -9.48 11.27
N GLN A 114 -12.65 -8.40 10.49
CA GLN A 114 -13.30 -7.12 10.81
C GLN A 114 -14.16 -6.61 9.64
N ALA A 115 -14.62 -7.53 8.79
CA ALA A 115 -15.17 -7.20 7.48
C ALA A 115 -16.29 -6.13 7.52
N PRO A 116 -17.31 -6.20 8.39
CA PRO A 116 -18.37 -5.18 8.39
C PRO A 116 -17.86 -3.77 8.70
N GLN A 117 -16.95 -3.67 9.66
CA GLN A 117 -16.43 -2.39 10.16
C GLN A 117 -15.41 -1.79 9.18
N LYS A 118 -14.51 -2.63 8.64
CA LYS A 118 -13.55 -2.22 7.59
C LYS A 118 -14.25 -1.85 6.30
N LEU A 119 -15.32 -2.57 5.92
CA LEU A 119 -16.13 -2.25 4.74
C LEU A 119 -16.79 -0.87 4.87
N GLU A 120 -17.37 -0.55 6.03
CA GLU A 120 -17.97 0.76 6.27
C GLU A 120 -16.92 1.88 6.17
N VAL A 121 -15.77 1.71 6.81
CA VAL A 121 -14.66 2.67 6.75
C VAL A 121 -14.15 2.84 5.32
N LEU A 122 -13.95 1.73 4.59
CA LEU A 122 -13.49 1.72 3.20
C LEU A 122 -14.47 2.47 2.29
N ARG A 123 -15.78 2.18 2.40
CA ARG A 123 -16.81 2.86 1.60
C ARG A 123 -16.88 4.34 1.90
N ASN A 124 -16.84 4.72 3.18
CA ASN A 124 -16.86 6.12 3.58
C ASN A 124 -15.60 6.88 3.13
N GLY A 125 -14.44 6.23 3.18
CA GLY A 125 -13.20 6.78 2.63
C GLY A 125 -13.28 6.95 1.12
N PHE A 126 -13.76 5.94 0.41
CA PHE A 126 -13.89 5.98 -1.04
C PHE A 126 -14.89 7.05 -1.50
N ALA A 127 -16.00 7.21 -0.79
CA ALA A 127 -16.96 8.30 -1.01
C ALA A 127 -16.30 9.69 -0.94
N LYS A 128 -15.31 9.88 -0.06
CA LYS A 128 -14.55 11.15 0.01
C LYS A 128 -13.59 11.31 -1.16
N ILE A 129 -12.96 10.23 -1.64
CA ILE A 129 -12.09 10.25 -2.83
C ILE A 129 -12.89 10.68 -4.05
N VAL A 130 -14.03 10.04 -4.33
CA VAL A 130 -14.84 10.34 -5.52
C VAL A 130 -15.55 11.70 -5.43
N ALA A 131 -15.80 12.20 -4.21
CA ALA A 131 -16.36 13.54 -4.01
C ALA A 131 -15.34 14.68 -4.23
N ASN A 132 -14.05 14.36 -4.40
CA ASN A 132 -13.04 15.37 -4.69
C ASN A 132 -13.29 15.98 -6.10
N PRO A 133 -13.37 17.31 -6.24
CA PRO A 133 -13.59 17.96 -7.54
C PRO A 133 -12.58 17.56 -8.62
N SER A 134 -11.32 17.23 -8.27
CA SER A 134 -10.31 16.82 -9.24
C SER A 134 -10.41 15.35 -9.67
N TYR A 135 -11.30 14.55 -9.05
CA TYR A 135 -11.41 13.11 -9.32
C TYR A 135 -11.74 12.80 -10.79
N VAL A 136 -12.54 13.65 -11.44
CA VAL A 136 -12.91 13.47 -12.85
C VAL A 136 -11.73 13.67 -13.81
N ASP A 137 -10.76 14.48 -13.42
CA ASP A 137 -9.58 14.79 -14.21
C ASP A 137 -8.43 13.79 -13.97
N GLN A 138 -8.56 12.96 -12.93
CA GLN A 138 -7.56 11.95 -12.60
C GLN A 138 -7.56 10.80 -13.61
N ASN A 139 -6.35 10.37 -13.96
CA ASN A 139 -6.14 9.16 -14.74
C ASN A 139 -6.29 7.91 -13.87
N ARG A 140 -6.31 6.73 -14.51
CA ARG A 140 -6.51 5.44 -13.84
C ARG A 140 -5.48 5.17 -12.75
N PHE A 141 -4.22 5.56 -12.96
CA PHE A 141 -3.15 5.34 -12.00
C PHE A 141 -3.40 6.15 -10.73
N GLU A 142 -3.66 7.45 -10.85
CA GLU A 142 -3.93 8.35 -9.72
C GLU A 142 -5.17 7.89 -8.92
N LYS A 143 -6.20 7.42 -9.63
CA LYS A 143 -7.41 6.87 -9.02
C LYS A 143 -7.15 5.57 -8.25
N ALA A 144 -6.37 4.67 -8.82
CA ALA A 144 -5.99 3.40 -8.21
C ALA A 144 -5.06 3.59 -7.01
N GLU A 145 -4.13 4.54 -7.11
CA GLU A 145 -3.23 4.95 -6.02
C GLU A 145 -4.03 5.49 -4.84
N ALA A 146 -4.96 6.42 -5.05
CA ALA A 146 -5.79 6.95 -3.97
C ALA A 146 -6.62 5.86 -3.26
N LEU A 147 -7.14 4.87 -4.02
CA LEU A 147 -7.87 3.74 -3.43
C LEU A 147 -6.92 2.78 -2.70
N TYR A 148 -5.73 2.51 -3.24
CA TYR A 148 -4.71 1.71 -2.57
C TYR A 148 -4.30 2.34 -1.24
N ASP A 149 -3.99 3.63 -1.24
CA ASP A 149 -3.62 4.38 -0.04
C ASP A 149 -4.73 4.32 1.00
N LEU A 150 -6.00 4.43 0.59
CA LEU A 150 -7.11 4.25 1.50
C LEU A 150 -7.11 2.85 2.11
N VAL A 151 -7.01 1.79 1.29
CA VAL A 151 -6.99 0.40 1.76
C VAL A 151 -5.86 0.22 2.78
N VAL A 152 -4.62 0.50 2.42
CA VAL A 152 -3.48 0.15 3.29
C VAL A 152 -3.41 0.94 4.60
N ASN A 153 -4.22 2.01 4.74
CA ASN A 153 -4.24 2.89 5.92
C ASN A 153 -5.53 2.80 6.78
N ILE A 154 -6.49 1.92 6.46
CA ILE A 154 -7.73 1.76 7.26
C ILE A 154 -7.66 0.67 8.32
#